data_AF-A0A1B3MW32-F1
#
_entry.id   AF-A0A1B3MW32-F1
#
_cell.length_a   1.000
_cell.length_b   1.000
_cell.length_c   1.000
_cell.angle_alpha   90.00
_cell.angle_beta   90.00
_cell.angle_gamma   90.00
#
_symmetry.space_group_name_H-M   'P 1'
#
loop_
_entity.id
_entity.type
_entity.pdbx_description
1 polymer ?
#
loop_
_entity_poly.entity_id
_entity_poly.type
_entity_poly.pdbx_seq_one_letter_code
_entity_poly.pdbx_strand_id
1 'polypeptide(L)' 'MDEQTKARFREFADSWNEDEQVDDSGLTGADLKAIADTIEQVVLVPRQHLGD' A
#
# COMPACT_ATOMS: atom_id res chain seq x y z
N MET A 1 -2.41 -9.04 -3.53
CA MET A 1 -3.39 -7.95 -3.72
C MET A 1 -3.58 -7.76 -5.20
N ASP A 2 -4.81 -7.75 -5.69
CA ASP A 2 -5.10 -7.44 -7.09
C ASP A 2 -4.90 -5.94 -7.38
N GLU A 3 -4.68 -5.62 -8.65
CA GLU A 3 -4.39 -4.26 -9.12
C GLU A 3 -5.51 -3.25 -8.79
N GLN A 4 -6.77 -3.70 -8.76
CA GLN A 4 -7.90 -2.82 -8.40
C GLN A 4 -7.82 -2.41 -6.92
N THR A 5 -7.49 -3.35 -6.04
CA THR A 5 -7.33 -3.03 -4.61
C THR A 5 -6.13 -2.10 -4.41
N LYS A 6 -5.00 -2.30 -5.12
CA LYS A 6 -3.84 -1.39 -5.04
C LYS A 6 -4.21 0.04 -5.46
N ALA A 7 -4.91 0.18 -6.59
CA ALA A 7 -5.36 1.48 -7.09
C ALA A 7 -6.26 2.19 -6.08
N ARG A 8 -7.23 1.48 -5.49
CA ARG A 8 -8.09 2.06 -4.45
C ARG A 8 -7.34 2.51 -3.21
N PHE A 9 -6.33 1.74 -2.78
CA PHE A 9 -5.50 2.13 -1.65
C PHE A 9 -4.65 3.36 -1.98
N ARG A 10 -4.14 3.46 -3.21
CA ARG A 10 -3.42 4.65 -3.69
C ARG A 10 -4.31 5.89 -3.66
N GLU A 11 -5.53 5.80 -4.20
CA GLU A 11 -6.50 6.90 -4.16
C GLU A 11 -6.84 7.33 -2.72
N PHE A 12 -6.97 6.36 -1.81
CA PHE A 12 -7.14 6.64 -0.38
C PHE A 12 -5.92 7.36 0.20
N ALA A 13 -4.68 6.90 -0.06
CA ALA A 13 -3.48 7.54 0.44
C ALA A 13 -3.28 8.96 -0.10
N ASP A 14 -3.60 9.19 -1.38
CA ASP A 14 -3.48 10.50 -2.02
C ASP A 14 -4.54 11.51 -1.56
N SER A 15 -5.63 11.06 -0.91
CA SER A 15 -6.63 11.98 -0.35
C SER A 15 -6.17 12.69 0.93
N TRP A 16 -5.07 12.25 1.55
CA TRP A 16 -4.52 12.82 2.79
C TRP A 16 -3.36 13.78 2.52
N ASN A 17 -3.30 14.87 3.30
CA ASN A 17 -2.11 15.72 3.33
C ASN A 17 -0.95 15.01 4.03
N GLU A 18 0.29 15.33 3.66
CA GLU A 18 1.46 14.60 4.18
C GLU A 18 1.62 14.73 5.70
N ASP A 19 1.43 15.93 6.24
CA ASP A 19 1.54 16.21 7.67
C ASP A 19 0.27 15.87 8.47
N GLU A 20 -0.80 15.41 7.80
CA GLU A 20 -2.06 15.09 8.45
C GLU A 20 -1.98 13.76 9.18
N GLN A 21 -2.33 13.77 10.47
CA GLN A 21 -2.37 12.57 11.29
C GLN A 21 -3.64 11.76 10.98
N VAL A 22 -3.45 10.50 10.64
CA VAL A 22 -4.50 9.56 10.20
C VAL A 22 -5.15 8.89 11.41
N ASP A 23 -4.37 8.58 12.45
CA ASP A 23 -4.85 7.94 13.66
C ASP A 23 -4.01 8.30 14.91
N ASP A 24 -4.46 7.83 16.08
CA ASP A 24 -3.79 8.05 17.37
C ASP A 24 -2.45 7.32 17.52
N SER A 25 -2.05 6.48 16.55
CA SER A 25 -0.76 5.79 16.56
C SER A 25 0.41 6.67 16.09
N GLY A 26 0.08 7.83 15.50
CA GLY A 26 1.05 8.73 14.88
C GLY A 26 1.28 8.45 13.40
N LEU A 27 0.42 7.63 12.77
CA LEU A 27 0.42 7.42 11.34
C LEU A 27 0.06 8.73 10.64
N THR A 28 0.83 9.13 9.63
CA THR A 28 0.60 10.35 8.84
C THR A 28 0.21 10.03 7.40
N GLY A 29 -0.29 11.03 6.66
CA GLY A 29 -0.53 10.89 5.23
C GLY A 29 0.75 10.59 4.44
N ALA A 30 1.92 11.06 4.91
CA ALA A 30 3.21 10.69 4.33
C ALA A 30 3.48 9.18 4.47
N ASP A 31 3.15 8.58 5.63
CA ASP A 31 3.29 7.14 5.85
C ASP A 31 2.36 6.34 4.94
N LEU A 32 1.10 6.79 4.77
CA LEU A 32 0.15 6.15 3.86
C LEU A 32 0.67 6.09 2.42
N LYS A 33 1.28 7.19 1.94
CA LYS A 33 1.86 7.26 0.60
C LYS A 33 3.06 6.32 0.46
N ALA A 34 3.95 6.30 1.45
CA ALA A 34 5.07 5.37 1.47
C ALA A 34 4.63 3.89 1.47
N ILE A 35 3.53 3.56 2.18
CA ILE A 35 2.93 2.23 2.15
C ILE A 35 2.35 1.93 0.77
N ALA A 36 1.66 2.89 0.14
CA ALA A 36 1.11 2.72 -1.20
C ALA A 36 2.22 2.42 -2.23
N ASP A 37 3.29 3.22 -2.23
CA ASP A 37 4.48 3.00 -3.06
C ASP A 37 5.12 1.62 -2.82
N THR A 38 5.16 1.17 -1.57
CA THR A 38 5.69 -0.16 -1.22
C THR A 38 4.80 -1.28 -1.78
N ILE A 39 3.48 -1.15 -1.65
CA ILE A 39 2.50 -2.12 -2.16
C ILE A 39 2.58 -2.25 -3.69
N GLU A 40 2.81 -1.16 -4.39
CA GLU A 40 3.01 -1.16 -5.85
C GLU A 40 4.23 -2.00 -6.26
N GLN A 41 5.29 -1.97 -5.45
CA GLN A 41 6.51 -2.75 -5.68
C GLN A 41 6.37 -4.24 -5.34
N VAL A 42 5.31 -4.66 -4.63
CA VAL A 42 5.09 -6.07 -4.31
C VAL A 42 4.66 -6.83 -5.57
N VAL A 43 5.64 -7.49 -6.18
CA VAL A 43 5.42 -8.53 -7.19
C VAL A 43 5.08 -9.83 -6.47
N LEU A 44 3.87 -10.34 -6.69
CA LEU A 44 3.49 -11.68 -6.24
C LEU A 44 4.39 -12.70 -6.93
N VAL A 45 5.36 -13.25 -6.21
CA VAL A 45 6.14 -14.39 -6.70
C VAL A 45 5.20 -15.60 -6.71
N PRO A 46 4.87 -16.19 -7.87
CA PRO A 46 4.05 -17.38 -7.91
C PRO A 46 4.77 -18.50 -7.14
N ARG A 47 4.06 -19.15 -6.22
CA ARG A 47 4.56 -20.31 -5.49
C ARG A 47 4.93 -21.37 -6.52
N GLN A 48 6.23 -21.60 -6.75
CA GLN A 48 6.65 -22.71 -7.58
C GLN A 48 6.19 -23.99 -6.91
N HIS A 49 5.41 -24.79 -7.66
CA HIS A 49 5.14 -26.17 -7.32
C HIS A 49 6.49 -26.90 -7.41
N LEU A 50 7.16 -27.10 -6.28
CA LEU A 50 8.20 -28.12 -6.18
C LEU A 50 7.49 -29.44 -6.43
N GLY A 51 7.60 -29.93 -7.66
CA GLY A 51 6.93 -31.15 -8.11
C GLY A 51 7.31 -32.33 -7.23
N ASP A 52 6.32 -33.19 -7.00
CA ASP A 52 6.49 -34.57 -6.54
C ASP A 52 6.80 -35.47 -7.74
#